data_AF-A0A4S4K3Z8-F1
#
_entry.id   AF-A0A4S4K3Z8-F1
#
_cell.length_a   1.000
_cell.length_b   1.000
_cell.length_c   1.000
_cell.angle_alpha   90.00
_cell.angle_beta   90.00
_cell.angle_gamma   90.00
#
_symmetry.space_group_name_H-M   'P 1'
#
loop_
_entity.id
_entity.type
_entity.pdbx_description
1 polymer ?
#
loop_
_entity_poly.entity_id
_entity_poly.type
_entity_poly.pdbx_seq_one_letter_code
_entity_poly.pdbx_strand_id
1 'polypeptide(L)'
;MFAHYAPRLYDYYAKNFASLKTSQPELKLPVDTSIFTTISFNLASQVVASNFDPKLSGHFILWELKLLIEFPAGSIIIIPSALFSHGNVGLQAGETRTWKKFKKQHPQKAKAEWSARPTRWQEVLGLFSNVSEFASL
;
A
#
# COMPACT_ATOMS: atom_id res chain seq x y z
N MET A 1 -11.24 12.40 6.36
CA MET A 1 -10.89 11.05 6.84
C MET A 1 -9.38 10.83 6.87
N PHE A 2 -8.65 10.81 5.76
CA PHE A 2 -7.21 10.52 5.78
C PHE A 2 -6.36 11.54 6.56
N ALA A 3 -6.59 12.85 6.35
CA ALA A 3 -5.96 13.92 7.15
C ALA A 3 -6.18 13.78 8.66
N HIS A 4 -7.32 13.19 9.06
CA HIS A 4 -7.66 13.02 10.47
C HIS A 4 -6.97 11.82 11.09
N TYR A 5 -6.78 10.70 10.37
CA TYR A 5 -6.18 9.48 10.93
C TYR A 5 -4.68 9.34 10.67
N ALA A 6 -4.12 10.11 9.74
CA ALA A 6 -2.70 10.06 9.38
C ALA A 6 -2.15 11.46 9.01
N PRO A 7 -2.22 12.46 9.90
CA PRO A 7 -1.86 13.86 9.61
C PRO A 7 -0.43 14.03 9.07
N ARG A 8 0.57 13.37 9.68
CA ARG A 8 1.97 13.45 9.19
C ARG A 8 2.12 12.94 7.76
N LEU A 9 1.45 11.83 7.47
CA LEU A 9 1.47 11.21 6.14
C LEU A 9 0.72 12.09 5.13
N TYR A 10 -0.41 12.67 5.54
CA TYR A 10 -1.16 13.65 4.75
C TYR A 10 -0.28 14.85 4.37
N ASP A 11 0.40 15.47 5.35
CA ASP A 11 1.26 16.63 5.13
C ASP A 11 2.42 16.30 4.19
N TYR A 12 3.03 15.12 4.35
CA TYR A 12 4.07 14.65 3.46
C TYR A 12 3.56 14.54 2.02
N TYR A 13 2.40 13.92 1.80
CA TYR A 13 1.83 13.79 0.45
C TYR A 13 1.41 15.14 -0.12
N ALA A 14 0.77 16.01 0.67
CA ALA A 14 0.34 17.34 0.24
C ALA A 14 1.54 18.21 -0.20
N LYS A 15 2.63 18.20 0.57
CA LYS A 15 3.88 18.93 0.22
C LYS A 15 4.51 18.40 -1.07
N ASN A 16 4.66 17.08 -1.19
CA ASN A 16 5.21 16.47 -2.40
C ASN A 16 4.32 16.74 -3.63
N PHE A 17 3.01 16.71 -3.44
CA PHE A 17 2.05 16.99 -4.49
C PHE A 17 2.10 18.45 -4.96
N ALA A 18 2.21 19.41 -4.03
CA ALA A 18 2.37 20.81 -4.37
C ALA A 18 3.65 21.07 -5.18
N SER A 19 4.76 20.41 -4.80
CA SER A 19 6.00 20.44 -5.56
C SER A 19 5.81 19.88 -6.98
N LEU A 20 5.16 18.71 -7.08
CA LEU A 20 4.89 18.07 -8.37
C LEU A 20 4.02 18.93 -9.29
N LYS A 21 2.93 19.52 -8.78
CA LYS A 21 2.07 20.42 -9.56
C LYS A 21 2.81 21.66 -10.07
N THR A 22 3.72 22.18 -9.26
CA THR A 22 4.58 23.31 -9.67
C THR A 22 5.49 22.91 -10.83
N SER A 23 6.08 21.71 -10.78
CA SER A 23 6.97 21.20 -11.82
C SER A 23 6.26 20.68 -13.08
N GLN A 24 5.01 20.22 -12.94
CA GLN A 24 4.22 19.59 -14.00
C GLN A 24 2.77 20.14 -13.95
N PRO A 25 2.54 21.38 -14.40
CA PRO A 25 1.22 22.02 -14.38
C PRO A 25 0.19 21.33 -15.29
N GLU A 26 0.65 20.51 -16.25
CA GLU A 26 -0.19 19.73 -17.17
C GLU A 26 -0.82 18.48 -16.55
N LEU A 27 -0.43 18.12 -15.32
CA LEU A 27 -0.84 16.89 -14.66
C LEU A 27 -2.36 16.88 -14.39
N LYS A 28 -3.08 15.97 -15.04
CA LYS A 28 -4.53 15.80 -14.84
C LYS A 28 -4.79 14.86 -13.66
N LEU A 29 -5.61 15.33 -12.72
CA LEU A 29 -5.97 14.53 -11.56
C LEU A 29 -7.20 13.66 -11.83
N PRO A 30 -7.28 12.48 -11.21
CA PRO A 30 -8.52 11.72 -11.18
C PRO A 30 -9.67 12.47 -10.48
N VAL A 31 -9.35 13.28 -9.47
CA VAL A 31 -10.27 14.14 -8.71
C VAL A 31 -9.54 15.42 -8.33
N ASP A 32 -10.10 16.58 -8.63
CA ASP A 32 -9.42 17.89 -8.52
C ASP A 32 -8.95 18.26 -7.11
N THR A 33 -9.63 17.73 -6.09
CA THR A 33 -9.34 17.96 -4.67
C THR A 33 -8.43 16.89 -4.04
N SER A 34 -7.96 15.90 -4.82
CA SER A 34 -7.10 14.85 -4.31
C SER A 34 -5.68 15.36 -4.09
N ILE A 35 -5.11 15.05 -2.92
CA ILE A 35 -3.65 15.21 -2.66
C ILE A 35 -2.83 14.03 -3.22
N PHE A 36 -3.49 13.02 -3.78
CA PHE A 36 -2.87 11.88 -4.42
C PHE A 36 -2.97 12.02 -5.94
N THR A 37 -1.83 11.80 -6.60
CA THR A 37 -1.72 11.78 -8.07
C THR A 37 -2.33 10.53 -8.69
N THR A 38 -2.52 9.48 -7.90
CA THR A 38 -3.09 8.22 -8.34
C THR A 38 -4.06 7.69 -7.29
N ILE A 39 -5.06 6.95 -7.75
CA ILE A 39 -5.98 6.21 -6.89
C ILE A 39 -5.84 4.74 -7.30
N SER A 40 -5.43 3.90 -6.37
CA SER A 40 -5.35 2.46 -6.58
C SER A 40 -6.53 1.80 -5.87
N PHE A 41 -7.46 1.23 -6.63
CA PHE A 41 -8.53 0.40 -6.09
C PHE A 41 -8.10 -1.06 -6.14
N ASN A 42 -8.06 -1.70 -4.98
CA ASN A 42 -7.94 -3.15 -4.91
C ASN A 42 -9.35 -3.72 -4.80
N LEU A 43 -9.94 -4.12 -5.94
CA LEU A 43 -11.32 -4.58 -6.01
C LEU A 43 -11.39 -6.06 -5.63
N ALA A 44 -11.76 -6.32 -4.37
CA ALA A 44 -11.75 -7.64 -3.74
C ALA A 44 -12.55 -8.74 -4.48
N SER A 45 -13.56 -8.40 -5.29
CA SER A 45 -14.29 -9.39 -6.10
C SER A 45 -13.44 -10.03 -7.21
N GLN A 46 -12.40 -9.32 -7.69
CA GLN A 46 -11.43 -9.88 -8.62
C GLN A 46 -10.08 -10.21 -7.96
N VAL A 47 -9.81 -9.66 -6.75
CA VAL A 47 -8.48 -9.75 -6.13
C VAL A 47 -8.33 -10.79 -5.04
N VAL A 48 -9.36 -11.11 -4.26
CA VAL A 48 -9.28 -12.22 -3.29
C VAL A 48 -10.69 -12.78 -3.07
N ALA A 49 -11.10 -13.73 -3.89
CA ALA A 49 -12.30 -14.52 -3.62
C ALA A 49 -12.15 -15.94 -4.16
N SER A 50 -11.67 -16.81 -3.29
CA SER A 50 -11.52 -18.23 -3.51
C SER A 50 -11.77 -19.00 -2.21
N ASN A 51 -11.87 -20.32 -2.32
CA ASN A 51 -11.93 -21.24 -1.20
C ASN A 51 -10.54 -21.36 -0.55
N PHE A 52 -10.32 -20.63 0.55
CA PHE A 52 -9.12 -20.71 1.38
C PHE A 52 -9.42 -20.29 2.83
N ASP A 53 -8.60 -20.73 3.79
CA ASP A 53 -8.66 -20.32 5.19
C ASP A 53 -7.65 -19.18 5.47
N PRO A 54 -8.11 -17.94 5.70
CA PRO A 54 -7.24 -16.79 5.92
C PRO A 54 -6.44 -16.83 7.21
N LYS A 55 -6.76 -17.74 8.13
CA LYS A 55 -5.94 -17.98 9.33
C LYS A 55 -4.71 -18.82 9.00
N LEU A 56 -4.80 -19.65 7.96
CA LEU A 56 -3.79 -20.63 7.64
C LEU A 56 -2.96 -20.27 6.39
N SER A 57 -3.48 -19.43 5.50
CA SER A 57 -2.83 -19.09 4.24
C SER A 57 -3.25 -17.73 3.70
N GLY A 58 -2.63 -17.29 2.59
CA GLY A 58 -3.09 -16.11 1.87
C GLY A 58 -2.92 -14.78 2.61
N HIS A 59 -2.14 -14.77 3.71
CA HIS A 59 -1.84 -13.58 4.49
C HIS A 59 -1.17 -12.49 3.65
N PHE A 60 -1.37 -11.24 4.06
CA PHE A 60 -0.69 -10.09 3.51
C PHE A 60 0.57 -9.77 4.33
N ILE A 61 1.72 -9.59 3.66
CA ILE A 61 2.99 -9.28 4.31
C ILE A 61 3.33 -7.81 4.09
N LEU A 62 3.73 -7.11 5.16
CA LEU A 62 4.40 -5.81 5.12
C LEU A 62 5.82 -5.98 5.68
N TRP A 63 6.82 -6.05 4.82
CA TRP A 63 8.16 -6.50 5.17
C TRP A 63 8.86 -5.57 6.17
N GLU A 64 8.84 -4.26 5.91
CA GLU A 64 9.51 -3.26 6.76
C GLU A 64 8.86 -3.15 8.14
N LEU A 65 7.55 -3.40 8.22
CA LEU A 65 6.81 -3.38 9.49
C LEU A 65 6.90 -4.72 10.24
N LYS A 66 7.47 -5.75 9.61
CA LYS A 66 7.47 -7.14 10.11
C LYS A 66 6.07 -7.61 10.50
N LEU A 67 5.07 -7.18 9.74
CA LEU A 67 3.67 -7.54 9.96
C LEU A 67 3.23 -8.60 8.97
N LEU A 68 2.60 -9.63 9.51
CA LEU A 68 1.82 -10.62 8.77
C LEU A 68 0.35 -10.42 9.14
N ILE A 69 -0.49 -10.16 8.15
CA ILE A 69 -1.89 -9.78 8.35
C ILE A 69 -2.78 -10.87 7.77
N GLU A 70 -3.65 -11.45 8.59
CA GLU A 70 -4.78 -12.25 8.10
C GLU A 70 -5.63 -11.40 7.17
N PHE A 71 -5.79 -11.86 5.93
CA PHE A 71 -6.50 -11.10 4.91
C PHE A 71 -7.65 -11.92 4.33
N PRO A 72 -8.81 -11.97 5.02
CA PRO A 72 -9.98 -12.73 4.57
C PRO A 72 -10.46 -12.33 3.18
N ALA A 73 -11.06 -13.29 2.47
CA ALA A 73 -11.73 -13.02 1.20
C ALA A 73 -12.76 -11.88 1.36
N GLY A 74 -12.80 -10.96 0.40
CA GLY A 74 -13.67 -9.79 0.47
C GLY A 74 -13.15 -8.62 1.31
N SER A 75 -12.00 -8.74 1.98
CA SER A 75 -11.38 -7.64 2.74
C SER A 75 -10.82 -6.55 1.82
N ILE A 76 -10.78 -5.31 2.32
CA ILE A 76 -10.16 -4.17 1.66
C ILE A 76 -9.07 -3.62 2.56
N ILE A 77 -7.90 -3.38 2.00
CA ILE A 77 -6.79 -2.70 2.66
C ILE A 77 -6.41 -1.45 1.86
N ILE A 78 -6.25 -0.33 2.58
CA ILE A 78 -5.70 0.91 2.04
C ILE A 78 -4.33 1.08 2.64
N ILE A 79 -3.29 0.85 1.84
CA ILE A 79 -1.90 1.07 2.24
C ILE A 79 -1.21 2.02 1.27
N PRO A 80 -0.23 2.82 1.74
CA PRO A 80 0.65 3.56 0.86
C PRO A 80 1.66 2.59 0.22
N SER A 81 1.22 1.85 -0.81
CA SER A 81 1.94 0.76 -1.49
C SER A 81 3.37 1.09 -1.95
N ALA A 82 3.69 2.36 -2.21
CA ALA A 82 5.03 2.80 -2.61
C ALA A 82 6.00 2.96 -1.43
N LEU A 83 5.49 2.90 -0.19
CA LEU A 83 6.27 3.10 1.04
C LEU A 83 6.68 1.79 1.69
N PHE A 84 5.89 0.74 1.51
CA PHE A 84 6.16 -0.59 2.06
C PHE A 84 6.29 -1.61 0.95
N SER A 85 7.34 -2.42 1.04
CA SER A 85 7.39 -3.68 0.32
C SER A 85 6.29 -4.55 0.90
N HIS A 86 5.43 -5.07 0.02
CA HIS A 86 4.33 -5.91 0.44
C HIS A 86 4.09 -7.04 -0.55
N GLY A 87 3.40 -8.07 -0.09
CA GLY A 87 3.09 -9.24 -0.89
C GLY A 87 2.03 -10.11 -0.25
N ASN A 88 1.71 -11.21 -0.91
CA ASN A 88 0.78 -12.20 -0.39
C ASN A 88 1.53 -13.51 -0.14
N VAL A 89 1.28 -14.13 1.00
CA VAL A 89 1.67 -15.52 1.25
C VAL A 89 1.00 -16.43 0.23
N GLY A 90 1.65 -17.54 -0.09
CA GLY A 90 1.05 -18.61 -0.89
C GLY A 90 -0.23 -19.15 -0.25
N LEU A 91 -0.98 -19.91 -1.04
CA LEU A 91 -2.08 -20.69 -0.51
C LEU A 91 -1.61 -22.10 -0.15
N GLN A 92 -2.38 -22.78 0.69
CA GLN A 92 -2.19 -24.20 0.98
C GLN A 92 -2.57 -25.08 -0.22
N ALA A 93 -2.13 -26.33 -0.17
CA ALA A 93 -2.53 -27.32 -1.16
C ALA A 93 -4.07 -27.51 -1.14
N GLY A 94 -4.70 -27.49 -2.31
CA GLY A 94 -6.14 -27.63 -2.45
C GLY A 94 -6.93 -26.31 -2.38
N GLU A 95 -6.30 -25.22 -1.92
CA GLU A 95 -6.87 -23.89 -1.98
C GLU A 95 -6.61 -23.24 -3.35
N THR A 96 -7.49 -22.33 -3.78
CA THR A 96 -7.43 -21.76 -5.14
C THR A 96 -7.35 -20.25 -5.11
N ARG A 97 -6.99 -19.59 -6.22
CA ARG A 97 -7.20 -18.15 -6.47
C ARG A 97 -7.88 -18.04 -7.83
N THR A 98 -8.87 -17.15 -7.96
CA THR A 98 -9.64 -16.95 -9.21
C THR A 98 -8.89 -16.18 -10.30
N TRP A 99 -7.61 -15.86 -10.09
CA TRP A 99 -6.85 -14.94 -10.94
C TRP A 99 -6.41 -15.54 -12.29
N LYS A 100 -6.85 -14.94 -13.40
CA LYS A 100 -6.23 -15.11 -14.73
C LYS A 100 -5.00 -14.19 -14.86
N LYS A 101 -3.81 -14.80 -14.81
CA LYS A 101 -2.45 -14.31 -15.18
C LYS A 101 -2.27 -12.79 -15.39
N PHE A 102 -1.87 -12.08 -14.34
CA PHE A 102 -0.88 -11.02 -14.51
C PHE A 102 0.51 -11.64 -14.70
N LYS A 103 1.32 -11.11 -15.62
CA LYS A 103 2.72 -11.55 -15.78
C LYS A 103 3.45 -11.29 -14.45
N LYS A 104 4.18 -12.29 -13.94
CA LYS A 104 5.08 -12.09 -12.79
C LYS A 104 5.98 -10.90 -13.12
N GLN A 105 6.02 -9.88 -12.26
CA GLN A 105 7.00 -8.81 -12.39
C GLN A 105 8.41 -9.41 -12.35
N HIS A 106 9.34 -8.84 -13.13
CA HIS A 106 10.71 -9.30 -13.17
C HIS A 106 11.39 -9.03 -11.82
N PRO A 107 11.74 -10.08 -11.04
CA PRO A 107 12.21 -9.91 -9.67
C PRO A 107 13.53 -9.11 -9.57
N GLN A 108 14.31 -9.09 -10.66
CA GLN A 108 15.56 -8.33 -10.72
C GLN A 108 15.36 -6.82 -10.72
N LYS A 109 14.31 -6.31 -11.38
CA LYS A 109 14.02 -4.85 -11.42
C LYS A 109 13.60 -4.34 -10.04
N ALA A 110 12.67 -5.05 -9.38
CA ALA A 110 12.26 -4.73 -8.02
C ALA A 110 13.45 -4.76 -7.06
N LYS A 111 14.30 -5.79 -7.14
CA LYS A 111 15.51 -5.88 -6.32
C LYS A 111 16.46 -4.70 -6.53
N ALA A 112 16.69 -4.27 -7.77
CA ALA A 112 17.56 -3.14 -8.07
C ALA A 112 17.01 -1.82 -7.52
N GLU A 113 15.71 -1.56 -7.71
CA GLU A 113 15.05 -0.36 -7.17
C GLU A 113 15.11 -0.31 -5.64
N TRP A 114 14.94 -1.45 -4.98
CA TRP A 114 14.99 -1.54 -3.51
C TRP A 114 16.41 -1.35 -2.97
N SER A 115 17.41 -2.00 -3.59
CA SER A 115 18.81 -1.81 -3.23
C SER A 115 19.27 -0.35 -3.37
N ALA A 116 18.67 0.42 -4.27
CA ALA A 116 18.98 1.84 -4.45
C ALA A 116 18.45 2.74 -3.32
N ARG A 117 17.58 2.24 -2.44
CA ARG A 117 16.91 3.05 -1.38
C ARG A 117 16.88 2.33 -0.02
N PRO A 118 18.04 1.96 0.54
CA PRO A 118 18.14 1.07 1.70
C PRO A 118 17.53 1.64 3.00
N THR A 119 17.40 2.96 3.11
CA THR A 119 16.88 3.67 4.30
C THR A 119 15.46 4.19 4.13
N ARG A 120 14.80 3.92 2.98
CA ARG A 120 13.45 4.46 2.69
C ARG A 120 12.43 4.09 3.77
N TRP A 121 12.56 2.91 4.35
CA TRP A 121 11.70 2.46 5.43
C TRP A 121 11.79 3.31 6.70
N GLN A 122 12.96 3.91 7.00
CA GLN A 122 13.15 4.77 8.18
C GLN A 122 12.40 6.09 8.02
N GLU A 123 12.49 6.70 6.84
CA GLU A 123 11.70 7.90 6.51
C GLU A 123 10.21 7.62 6.69
N VAL A 124 9.75 6.46 6.22
CA VAL A 124 8.36 6.04 6.28
C VAL A 124 7.89 5.80 7.72
N LEU A 125 8.73 5.20 8.58
CA LEU A 125 8.41 5.07 10.00
C LEU A 125 8.15 6.44 10.66
N GLY A 126 8.90 7.47 10.26
CA GLY A 126 8.68 8.84 10.73
C GLY A 126 7.36 9.48 10.28
N LEU A 127 6.68 8.91 9.28
CA LEU A 127 5.39 9.38 8.77
C LEU A 127 4.20 8.78 9.51
N PHE A 128 4.38 7.74 10.33
CA PHE A 128 3.32 7.26 11.21
C PHE A 128 3.00 8.31 12.26
N SER A 129 1.70 8.57 12.43
CA SER A 129 1.23 9.46 13.48
C SER A 129 1.26 8.71 14.81
N ASN A 130 1.75 9.39 15.86
CA ASN A 130 1.77 8.80 17.20
C ASN A 130 0.38 8.91 17.83
N VAL A 131 0.00 7.95 18.67
CA VAL A 131 -1.29 7.97 19.37
C VAL A 131 -1.48 9.26 20.18
N SER A 132 -0.40 9.80 20.74
CA SER A 132 -0.39 11.08 21.45
C SER A 132 -0.82 12.29 20.61
N GLU A 133 -0.69 12.22 19.28
CA GLU A 133 -1.10 13.29 18.36
C GLU A 133 -2.62 13.35 18.19
N PHE A 134 -3.34 12.32 18.65
CA PHE A 134 -4.80 12.26 18.62
C PHE A 134 -5.45 12.50 20.00
N ALA A 135 -4.65 12.59 21.08
CA ALA A 135 -5.17 12.79 22.44
C ALA A 135 -5.69 14.21 22.72
N SER A 136 -5.51 15.15 21.77
CA SER A 136 -5.96 16.54 21.85
C SER A 136 -7.15 16.86 20.93
N LEU A 137 -7.83 15.83 20.40
CA LEU A 137 -9.07 15.93 19.62
C LEU A 137 -10.24 15.41 20.44
#